data_AF-A0A956ST71-F1
#
_entry.id   AF-A0A956ST71-F1
#
_cell.length_a   1.000
_cell.length_b   1.000
_cell.length_c   1.000
_cell.angle_alpha   90.00
_cell.angle_beta   90.00
_cell.angle_gamma   90.00
#
_symmetry.space_group_name_H-M   'P 1'
#
loop_
_entity.id
_entity.type
_entity.pdbx_description
1 polymer ?
#
loop_
_entity_poly.entity_id
_entity_poly.type
_entity_poly.pdbx_seq_one_letter_code
_entity_poly.pdbx_strand_id
1 'polypeptide(L)'
;MRNLRTKRWSTLEAIGMATILCAAMLAVAGAVPGIGSLAEVEAGSPSTNPLDYMTVQLGTINGLKGPHLIISGANVHVRSGGGSTTEGACWDTGCSGLGNLIIGYDEDYAGYKRTGIHNLVVGTKHGFRSHGGLVAGSHNQINQPFATVAGGQLNTVSAIWGSIAGGKNNWVNGNGAAILGGRYNNASGAQSTIVGGGGTSLADGNDATGELSSVLGGYRNTASGANAVVGGGRDNAASASYSAVLSGRNNVASGTASSVLGGGGDLAILGNTATGQWATVGGGSRNTASGDQSSVSGGSNNTASGIVSSVTGGSGNTASGNVSAVSGGIGNEASAQTASVCGGGDNTASATGASVCGGSYNQANGEYASVGGGEHNYVSGASASITGGRWNEASGSYASVVGGGYTNNINANKAIGDYSTVVGGRNNKTQGERAAILGGAGNDAAGESATVSGGTNNDALGDSSSVGGGNSRSVSGTDDWRAGELFEDL
;
A
#
# COMPACT_ATOMS: atom_id res chain seq x y z
N MET A 1 93.45 18.41 34.08
CA MET A 1 93.40 19.23 35.32
C MET A 1 92.63 20.52 35.07
N ARG A 2 91.40 20.63 35.59
CA ARG A 2 90.81 21.85 36.24
C ARG A 2 89.29 21.67 36.45
N ASN A 3 88.95 21.53 37.73
CA ASN A 3 87.68 21.56 38.46
C ASN A 3 86.45 22.23 37.78
N LEU A 4 85.33 21.51 37.73
CA LEU A 4 83.97 22.07 37.68
C LEU A 4 83.34 21.99 39.07
N ARG A 5 83.16 23.15 39.70
CA ARG A 5 82.54 23.35 41.01
C ARG A 5 81.03 23.15 40.93
N THR A 6 80.49 22.33 41.81
CA THR A 6 79.07 22.28 42.17
C THR A 6 78.68 23.59 42.87
N LYS A 7 77.78 24.37 42.25
CA LYS A 7 77.13 25.53 42.90
C LYS A 7 76.08 24.99 43.89
N ARG A 8 76.37 25.05 45.18
CA ARG A 8 75.37 24.94 46.25
C ARG A 8 74.49 26.18 46.22
N TRP A 9 73.18 26.00 46.10
CA TRP A 9 72.19 27.06 46.29
C TRP A 9 72.11 27.38 47.78
N SER A 10 72.02 28.66 48.12
CA SER A 10 71.98 29.12 49.52
C SER A 10 70.57 28.95 50.09
N THR A 11 70.46 28.70 51.39
CA THR A 11 69.21 28.51 52.13
C THR A 11 68.23 29.69 52.05
N LEU A 12 68.65 30.86 51.55
CA LEU A 12 67.77 32.01 51.31
C LEU A 12 66.88 31.86 50.05
N GLU A 13 67.34 31.17 49.00
CA GLU A 13 66.56 31.01 47.76
C GLU A 13 65.44 29.95 47.90
N ALA A 14 65.64 28.97 48.78
CA ALA A 14 64.61 27.96 49.11
C ALA A 14 63.47 28.52 49.99
N ILE A 15 63.76 29.49 50.86
CA ILE A 15 62.76 30.17 51.70
C ILE A 15 61.94 31.20 50.89
N GLY A 16 62.56 31.84 49.89
CA GLY A 16 61.89 32.74 48.95
C GLY A 16 60.90 32.03 48.02
N MET A 17 61.20 30.80 47.56
CA MET A 17 60.27 30.01 46.74
C MET A 17 59.12 29.40 47.56
N ALA A 18 59.35 29.03 48.82
CA ALA A 18 58.29 28.49 49.69
C ALA A 18 57.26 29.56 50.12
N THR A 19 57.69 30.81 50.33
CA THR A 19 56.77 31.93 50.64
C THR A 19 55.99 32.40 49.41
N ILE A 20 56.55 32.32 48.20
CA ILE A 20 55.84 32.63 46.95
C ILE A 20 54.82 31.52 46.60
N LEU A 21 55.13 30.25 46.85
CA LEU A 21 54.16 29.15 46.67
C LEU A 21 53.04 29.18 47.72
N CYS A 22 53.34 29.54 48.97
CA CYS A 22 52.36 29.67 50.05
C CYS A 22 51.44 30.89 49.84
N ALA A 23 51.97 32.02 49.36
CA ALA A 23 51.18 33.20 48.99
C ALA A 23 50.31 32.94 47.74
N ALA A 24 50.78 32.14 46.77
CA ALA A 24 49.99 31.73 45.62
C ALA A 24 48.86 30.75 46.00
N MET A 25 49.10 29.81 46.94
CA MET A 25 48.05 28.92 47.47
C MET A 25 47.03 29.67 48.34
N LEU A 26 47.45 30.68 49.11
CA LEU A 26 46.55 31.51 49.92
C LEU A 26 45.75 32.51 49.06
N ALA A 27 46.32 33.01 47.95
CA ALA A 27 45.62 33.85 46.98
C ALA A 27 44.58 33.05 46.17
N VAL A 28 44.81 31.77 45.91
CA VAL A 28 43.81 30.89 45.25
C VAL A 28 42.68 30.50 46.22
N ALA A 29 42.98 30.35 47.52
CA ALA A 29 41.94 30.18 48.55
C ALA A 29 41.10 31.45 48.78
N GLY A 30 41.67 32.64 48.56
CA GLY A 30 40.99 33.94 48.69
C GLY A 30 40.28 34.46 47.43
N ALA A 31 40.43 33.81 46.27
CA ALA A 31 39.87 34.25 44.99
C ALA A 31 38.57 33.54 44.57
N VAL A 32 37.92 32.81 45.48
CA VAL A 32 36.54 32.32 45.27
C VAL A 32 35.58 33.20 46.07
N PRO A 33 35.01 34.26 45.48
CA PRO A 33 33.99 35.06 46.14
C PRO A 33 32.72 34.21 46.23
N GLY A 34 32.39 33.68 47.42
CA GLY A 34 31.13 32.94 47.57
C GLY A 34 30.91 32.10 48.82
N ILE A 35 31.84 31.98 49.76
CA ILE A 35 31.54 31.37 51.07
C ILE A 35 31.29 32.48 52.08
N GLY A 36 30.25 33.27 51.81
CA GLY A 36 29.69 34.24 52.75
C GLY A 36 28.65 33.54 53.62
N SER A 37 28.81 33.70 54.93
CA SER A 37 27.94 33.22 56.02
C SER A 37 26.44 33.17 55.68
N LEU A 38 25.80 32.03 55.95
CA LEU A 38 24.34 31.92 56.02
C LEU A 38 23.92 31.23 57.32
N ALA A 39 23.43 32.06 58.23
CA ALA A 39 22.32 31.88 59.18
C ALA A 39 22.26 30.67 60.14
N GLU A 40 21.71 30.95 61.32
CA GLU A 40 21.44 30.06 62.45
C GLU A 40 20.81 28.72 62.05
N VAL A 41 21.39 27.63 62.55
CA VAL A 41 20.89 26.27 62.38
C VAL A 41 19.86 25.98 63.47
N GLU A 42 18.58 25.97 63.13
CA GLU A 42 17.56 25.29 63.94
C GLU A 42 17.79 23.78 63.86
N ALA A 43 17.92 23.14 65.02
CA ALA A 43 18.08 21.69 65.15
C ALA A 43 16.89 20.95 64.52
N GLY A 44 17.15 20.19 63.44
CA GLY A 44 16.14 19.45 62.67
C GLY A 44 15.99 19.92 61.22
N SER A 45 16.65 21.01 60.82
CA SER A 45 16.65 21.49 59.44
C SER A 45 17.60 20.67 58.55
N PRO A 46 17.28 20.43 57.27
CA PRO A 46 18.23 19.85 56.32
C PRO A 46 19.49 20.73 56.25
N SER A 47 20.66 20.09 56.15
CA SER A 47 21.94 20.78 55.99
C SER A 47 21.88 21.77 54.83
N THR A 48 22.34 23.00 55.06
CA THR A 48 22.53 24.04 54.04
C THR A 48 23.91 23.95 53.36
N ASN A 49 24.80 23.07 53.83
CA ASN A 49 26.13 22.89 53.28
C ASN A 49 26.10 21.86 52.13
N PRO A 50 26.40 22.27 50.87
CA PRO A 50 26.37 21.36 49.73
C PRO A 50 27.34 20.17 49.86
N LEU A 51 28.41 20.31 50.66
CA LEU A 51 29.38 19.23 50.90
C LEU A 51 28.80 18.08 51.72
N ASP A 52 27.73 18.30 52.48
CA ASP A 52 27.12 17.23 53.30
C ASP A 52 26.40 16.19 52.43
N TYR A 53 26.10 16.54 51.18
CA TYR A 53 25.44 15.67 50.21
C TYR A 53 26.38 15.13 49.15
N MET A 54 27.65 15.56 49.11
CA MET A 54 28.58 15.28 48.02
C MET A 54 29.88 14.66 48.54
N THR A 55 30.26 13.49 48.00
CA THR A 55 31.53 12.84 48.33
C THR A 55 32.31 12.48 47.07
N VAL A 56 33.64 12.65 47.12
CA VAL A 56 34.54 12.17 46.07
C VAL A 56 35.27 10.93 46.58
N GLN A 57 35.11 9.82 45.88
CA GLN A 57 35.76 8.56 46.22
C GLN A 57 36.74 8.15 45.11
N LEU A 58 38.01 8.04 45.45
CA LEU A 58 39.08 7.83 44.47
C LEU A 58 39.25 6.35 44.06
N GLY A 59 38.85 5.43 44.93
CA GLY A 59 38.96 3.98 44.70
C GLY A 59 37.91 3.44 43.73
N THR A 60 37.92 2.13 43.53
CA THR A 60 36.91 1.42 42.75
C THR A 60 35.61 1.27 43.54
N ILE A 61 34.48 1.64 42.95
CA ILE A 61 33.14 1.37 43.51
C ILE A 61 32.37 0.48 42.56
N ASN A 62 31.80 -0.62 43.04
CA ASN A 62 30.99 -1.56 42.25
C ASN A 62 31.66 -2.00 40.93
N GLY A 63 33.00 -2.10 40.91
CA GLY A 63 33.78 -2.47 39.73
C GLY A 63 34.11 -1.34 38.74
N LEU A 64 33.62 -0.10 38.96
CA LEU A 64 33.96 1.06 38.14
C LEU A 64 35.20 1.78 38.68
N LYS A 65 36.11 2.18 37.80
CA LYS A 65 37.32 2.93 38.17
C LYS A 65 36.93 4.35 38.58
N GLY A 66 37.40 4.80 39.74
CA GLY A 66 37.25 6.18 40.20
C GLY A 66 38.11 7.19 39.41
N PRO A 67 38.05 8.48 39.78
CA PRO A 67 37.28 9.02 40.91
C PRO A 67 35.77 9.05 40.66
N HIS A 68 34.99 8.80 41.70
CA HIS A 68 33.53 8.88 41.69
C HIS A 68 33.08 10.13 42.43
N LEU A 69 32.21 10.91 41.80
CA LEU A 69 31.41 11.91 42.48
C LEU A 69 30.07 11.28 42.88
N ILE A 70 29.79 11.21 44.18
CA ILE A 70 28.58 10.60 44.71
C ILE A 70 27.75 11.67 45.39
N ILE A 71 26.48 11.75 45.02
CA ILE A 71 25.50 12.66 45.61
C ILE A 71 24.48 11.79 46.37
N SER A 72 24.42 11.95 47.69
CA SER A 72 23.60 11.14 48.59
C SER A 72 22.63 12.03 49.36
N GLY A 73 21.36 11.63 49.43
CA GLY A 73 20.33 12.38 50.16
C GLY A 73 19.93 13.72 49.52
N ALA A 74 20.32 13.98 48.27
CA ALA A 74 19.98 15.21 47.54
C ALA A 74 19.57 14.93 46.08
N ASN A 75 18.74 15.82 45.52
CA ASN A 75 18.42 15.86 44.09
C ASN A 75 19.45 16.71 43.34
N VAL A 76 19.73 16.38 42.07
CA VAL A 76 20.62 17.18 41.21
C VAL A 76 19.79 18.03 40.26
N HIS A 77 19.90 19.35 40.38
CA HIS A 77 19.29 20.29 39.45
C HIS A 77 20.36 20.89 38.53
N VAL A 78 20.27 20.62 37.23
CA VAL A 78 21.11 21.27 36.21
C VAL A 78 20.27 22.33 35.52
N ARG A 79 20.58 23.61 35.72
CA ARG A 79 19.74 24.74 35.31
C ARG A 79 20.53 25.70 34.43
N SER A 80 19.85 26.32 33.48
CA SER A 80 20.44 27.37 32.63
C SER A 80 20.64 28.71 33.36
N GLY A 81 19.88 28.94 34.42
CA GLY A 81 19.89 30.19 35.19
C GLY A 81 18.81 31.20 34.78
N GLY A 82 18.09 30.97 33.67
CA GLY A 82 17.08 31.90 33.14
C GLY A 82 15.73 31.92 33.86
N GLY A 83 15.57 31.22 34.99
CA GLY A 83 14.33 31.22 35.78
C GLY A 83 13.13 30.45 35.19
N SER A 84 13.22 29.96 33.94
CA SER A 84 12.19 29.17 33.25
C SER A 84 12.83 28.14 32.31
N THR A 85 12.12 27.04 32.00
CA THR A 85 12.58 25.99 31.07
C THR A 85 12.68 26.48 29.61
N THR A 86 11.94 27.52 29.24
CA THR A 86 11.78 27.95 27.83
C THR A 86 12.59 29.19 27.44
N GLU A 87 13.27 29.84 28.38
CA GLU A 87 14.05 31.09 28.20
C GLU A 87 13.47 32.07 27.15
N GLY A 88 12.16 32.29 27.21
CA GLY A 88 11.48 33.36 26.45
C GLY A 88 11.27 33.14 24.94
N ALA A 89 11.86 32.14 24.27
CA ALA A 89 11.57 31.71 22.88
C ALA A 89 12.70 30.85 22.30
N CYS A 90 12.78 29.58 22.67
CA CYS A 90 13.81 28.65 22.20
C CYS A 90 13.61 28.14 20.75
N TRP A 91 13.43 29.04 19.77
CA TRP A 91 13.11 28.69 18.37
C TRP A 91 14.17 29.08 17.31
N ASP A 92 15.25 29.81 17.65
CA ASP A 92 16.37 30.01 16.69
C ASP A 92 17.73 30.35 17.34
N THR A 93 17.77 31.37 18.20
CA THR A 93 19.00 31.87 18.87
C THR A 93 18.76 32.33 20.33
N GLY A 94 17.55 32.17 20.86
CA GLY A 94 17.13 32.72 22.16
C GLY A 94 17.56 31.90 23.39
N CYS A 95 18.04 30.67 23.20
CA CYS A 95 18.46 29.82 24.31
C CYS A 95 19.92 30.11 24.70
N SER A 96 20.23 30.08 26.00
CA SER A 96 21.58 30.33 26.54
C SER A 96 22.61 29.23 26.25
N GLY A 97 22.19 28.03 25.85
CA GLY A 97 23.07 26.86 25.72
C GLY A 97 23.46 26.21 27.07
N LEU A 98 23.00 26.74 28.20
CA LEU A 98 23.36 26.29 29.54
C LEU A 98 22.32 25.31 30.13
N GLY A 99 22.68 24.65 31.23
CA GLY A 99 21.76 23.77 31.95
C GLY A 99 21.58 22.38 31.33
N ASN A 100 22.51 21.93 30.49
CA ASN A 100 22.51 20.58 29.91
C ASN A 100 23.35 19.60 30.76
N LEU A 101 22.97 18.32 30.80
CA LEU A 101 23.81 17.24 31.33
C LEU A 101 24.49 16.52 30.17
N ILE A 102 25.82 16.63 30.09
CA ILE A 102 26.62 16.03 29.01
C ILE A 102 27.41 14.84 29.58
N ILE A 103 27.22 13.66 28.96
CA ILE A 103 27.93 12.42 29.26
C ILE A 103 28.83 12.08 28.06
N GLY A 104 30.13 12.24 28.25
CA GLY A 104 31.13 12.21 27.18
C GLY A 104 31.60 13.62 26.81
N TYR A 105 32.34 13.74 25.71
CA TYR A 105 32.87 15.03 25.27
C TYR A 105 31.93 15.82 24.36
N ASP A 106 30.97 15.13 23.72
CA ASP A 106 30.14 15.69 22.66
C ASP A 106 30.97 16.57 21.72
N GLU A 107 31.96 16.00 21.02
CA GLU A 107 32.93 16.75 20.22
C GLU A 107 32.23 17.64 19.18
N ASP A 108 32.73 18.84 18.92
CA ASP A 108 32.09 19.76 17.98
C ASP A 108 32.01 19.21 16.54
N TYR A 109 30.94 19.58 15.84
CA TYR A 109 30.73 19.25 14.43
C TYR A 109 30.24 20.48 13.69
N ALA A 110 31.06 20.94 12.74
CA ALA A 110 30.78 22.13 11.96
C ALA A 110 29.38 22.09 11.33
N GLY A 111 28.57 23.10 11.62
CA GLY A 111 27.20 23.25 11.13
C GLY A 111 26.10 22.80 12.09
N TYR A 112 26.43 22.12 13.20
CA TYR A 112 25.43 21.79 14.22
C TYR A 112 25.32 22.90 15.26
N LYS A 113 24.09 23.36 15.54
CA LYS A 113 23.83 24.33 16.60
C LYS A 113 23.71 23.62 17.95
N ARG A 114 24.42 24.13 18.97
CA ARG A 114 24.43 23.64 20.37
C ARG A 114 23.95 24.69 21.35
N THR A 115 22.87 25.35 20.98
CA THR A 115 22.29 26.47 21.74
C THR A 115 21.21 26.00 22.71
N GLY A 116 20.78 24.74 22.64
CA GLY A 116 19.70 24.20 23.45
C GLY A 116 20.00 24.18 24.95
N ILE A 117 18.96 24.13 25.77
CA ILE A 117 19.02 24.15 27.23
C ILE A 117 18.27 22.95 27.82
N HIS A 118 18.62 22.52 29.03
CA HIS A 118 17.89 21.46 29.74
C HIS A 118 17.78 20.13 28.96
N ASN A 119 18.85 19.74 28.27
CA ASN A 119 18.94 18.48 27.52
C ASN A 119 19.85 17.46 28.22
N LEU A 120 19.60 16.18 27.97
CA LEU A 120 20.52 15.08 28.27
C LEU A 120 21.25 14.67 26.99
N VAL A 121 22.57 14.84 26.98
CA VAL A 121 23.43 14.62 25.80
C VAL A 121 24.42 13.49 26.10
N VAL A 122 24.43 12.44 25.29
CA VAL A 122 25.26 11.24 25.51
C VAL A 122 25.96 10.80 24.24
N GLY A 123 27.26 11.04 24.13
CA GLY A 123 28.05 10.61 22.96
C GLY A 123 28.76 11.76 22.26
N THR A 124 28.73 11.77 20.93
CA THR A 124 29.62 12.61 20.10
C THR A 124 28.87 13.37 19.01
N LYS A 125 29.28 14.62 18.76
CA LYS A 125 28.90 15.41 17.58
C LYS A 125 27.41 15.69 17.45
N HIS A 126 26.72 15.88 18.55
CA HIS A 126 25.29 16.18 18.57
C HIS A 126 24.98 17.65 18.29
N GLY A 127 23.81 17.88 17.67
CA GLY A 127 23.17 19.19 17.56
C GLY A 127 21.92 19.22 18.42
N PHE A 128 21.78 20.24 19.25
CA PHE A 128 20.61 20.43 20.09
C PHE A 128 20.38 21.93 20.24
N ARG A 129 19.25 22.41 19.75
CA ARG A 129 18.95 23.86 19.66
C ARG A 129 17.70 24.29 20.40
N SER A 130 16.99 23.35 21.03
CA SER A 130 15.82 23.61 21.86
C SER A 130 15.97 22.97 23.25
N HIS A 131 14.88 22.58 23.90
CA HIS A 131 14.91 22.18 25.31
C HIS A 131 14.11 20.91 25.62
N GLY A 132 14.43 20.31 26.77
CA GLY A 132 13.75 19.13 27.30
C GLY A 132 13.96 17.88 26.45
N GLY A 133 15.05 17.81 25.68
CA GLY A 133 15.34 16.71 24.79
C GLY A 133 16.37 15.73 25.34
N LEU A 134 16.37 14.53 24.75
CA LEU A 134 17.39 13.51 24.93
C LEU A 134 18.06 13.27 23.58
N VAL A 135 19.40 13.33 23.53
CA VAL A 135 20.16 12.99 22.33
C VAL A 135 21.34 12.11 22.69
N ALA A 136 21.35 10.90 22.14
CA ALA A 136 22.40 9.93 22.37
C ALA A 136 22.94 9.34 21.06
N GLY A 137 24.18 8.84 21.06
CA GLY A 137 24.82 8.17 19.93
C GLY A 137 25.87 9.04 19.24
N SER A 138 25.74 9.24 17.92
CA SER A 138 26.75 9.96 17.13
C SER A 138 26.12 10.81 16.03
N HIS A 139 26.48 12.10 15.92
CA HIS A 139 26.00 12.97 14.83
C HIS A 139 24.46 13.11 14.75
N ASN A 140 23.77 13.11 15.89
CA ASN A 140 22.31 13.25 15.91
C ASN A 140 21.87 14.69 16.19
N GLN A 141 20.69 15.09 15.69
CA GLN A 141 20.12 16.41 15.87
C GLN A 141 18.72 16.37 16.50
N ILE A 142 18.52 17.16 17.57
CA ILE A 142 17.22 17.45 18.17
C ILE A 142 16.93 18.96 18.09
N ASN A 143 15.96 19.31 17.25
CA ASN A 143 15.81 20.68 16.78
C ASN A 143 14.56 21.40 17.30
N GLN A 144 13.69 20.68 18.02
CA GLN A 144 12.43 21.19 18.56
C GLN A 144 12.24 20.77 20.02
N PRO A 145 11.32 21.42 20.77
CA PRO A 145 11.03 21.06 22.14
C PRO A 145 10.64 19.59 22.31
N PHE A 146 11.14 18.97 23.38
CA PHE A 146 10.81 17.60 23.78
C PHE A 146 11.18 16.53 22.74
N ALA A 147 12.05 16.87 21.79
CA ALA A 147 12.54 15.94 20.78
C ALA A 147 13.50 14.91 21.40
N THR A 148 13.38 13.66 20.97
CA THR A 148 14.22 12.57 21.48
C THR A 148 14.92 11.80 20.36
N VAL A 149 16.22 11.61 20.49
CA VAL A 149 16.99 10.60 19.77
C VAL A 149 17.69 9.71 20.80
N ALA A 150 17.17 8.50 21.03
CA ALA A 150 17.69 7.62 22.07
C ALA A 150 19.00 6.90 21.67
N GLY A 151 19.41 6.97 20.39
CA GLY A 151 20.66 6.39 19.91
C GLY A 151 20.85 6.49 18.39
N GLY A 152 21.84 5.76 17.88
CA GLY A 152 22.11 5.66 16.45
C GLY A 152 22.99 6.78 15.89
N GLN A 153 22.97 6.94 14.55
CA GLN A 153 23.85 7.86 13.85
C GLN A 153 23.12 8.73 12.81
N LEU A 154 23.41 10.03 12.74
CA LEU A 154 22.88 10.93 11.70
C LEU A 154 21.34 11.06 11.70
N ASN A 155 20.69 10.80 12.83
CA ASN A 155 19.25 10.95 12.96
C ASN A 155 18.89 12.41 13.27
N THR A 156 17.78 12.89 12.71
CA THR A 156 17.31 14.28 12.88
C THR A 156 15.85 14.31 13.28
N VAL A 157 15.56 14.94 14.41
CA VAL A 157 14.19 15.26 14.84
C VAL A 157 14.00 16.77 14.77
N SER A 158 13.12 17.23 13.88
CA SER A 158 12.79 18.63 13.66
C SER A 158 11.32 18.97 13.92
N ALA A 159 10.65 18.16 14.75
CA ALA A 159 9.26 18.33 15.14
C ALA A 159 9.06 18.26 16.66
N ILE A 160 8.03 18.93 17.17
CA ILE A 160 7.69 18.93 18.60
C ILE A 160 7.21 17.51 18.97
N TRP A 161 7.67 16.99 20.12
CA TRP A 161 7.38 15.61 20.58
C TRP A 161 7.84 14.50 19.64
N GLY A 162 8.65 14.83 18.62
CA GLY A 162 9.18 13.84 17.70
C GLY A 162 10.18 12.91 18.39
N SER A 163 10.21 11.64 17.99
CA SER A 163 11.12 10.68 18.59
C SER A 163 11.74 9.73 17.58
N ILE A 164 13.03 9.43 17.78
CA ILE A 164 13.76 8.39 17.08
C ILE A 164 14.41 7.49 18.13
N ALA A 165 14.05 6.22 18.18
CA ALA A 165 14.68 5.30 19.13
C ALA A 165 16.11 4.91 18.70
N GLY A 166 16.39 4.84 17.40
CA GLY A 166 17.74 4.59 16.89
C GLY A 166 17.83 4.53 15.37
N GLY A 167 18.82 3.77 14.87
CA GLY A 167 19.06 3.60 13.43
C GLY A 167 19.99 4.66 12.84
N LYS A 168 19.94 4.83 11.51
CA LYS A 168 20.86 5.71 10.80
C LYS A 168 20.18 6.59 9.74
N ASN A 169 20.47 7.89 9.74
CA ASN A 169 19.89 8.84 8.78
C ASN A 169 18.36 8.88 8.77
N ASN A 170 17.71 8.69 9.92
CA ASN A 170 16.26 8.81 10.02
C ASN A 170 15.85 10.27 10.26
N TRP A 171 14.70 10.66 9.73
CA TRP A 171 14.20 12.04 9.80
C TRP A 171 12.75 12.09 10.31
N VAL A 172 12.52 12.86 11.37
CA VAL A 172 11.19 13.14 11.92
C VAL A 172 10.88 14.62 11.75
N ASN A 173 9.86 14.94 10.95
CA ASN A 173 9.35 16.31 10.71
C ASN A 173 7.89 16.51 11.13
N GLY A 174 7.14 15.42 11.34
CA GLY A 174 5.75 15.50 11.81
C GLY A 174 5.67 15.68 13.33
N ASN A 175 4.78 16.56 13.80
CA ASN A 175 4.56 16.74 15.24
C ASN A 175 4.08 15.43 15.88
N GLY A 176 4.75 14.98 16.94
CA GLY A 176 4.48 13.71 17.60
C GLY A 176 4.78 12.46 16.76
N ALA A 177 5.45 12.60 15.60
CA ALA A 177 5.81 11.46 14.77
C ALA A 177 7.00 10.68 15.36
N ALA A 178 7.07 9.40 15.05
CA ALA A 178 8.04 8.48 15.65
C ALA A 178 8.69 7.54 14.63
N ILE A 179 9.99 7.30 14.82
CA ILE A 179 10.73 6.26 14.09
C ILE A 179 11.42 5.34 15.10
N LEU A 180 11.09 4.05 15.11
CA LEU A 180 11.70 3.11 16.06
C LEU A 180 13.11 2.69 15.62
N GLY A 181 13.42 2.69 14.32
CA GLY A 181 14.76 2.36 13.85
C GLY A 181 14.88 2.36 12.32
N GLY A 182 15.84 1.57 11.82
CA GLY A 182 16.07 1.44 10.38
C GLY A 182 17.00 2.51 9.80
N ARG A 183 16.97 2.68 8.47
CA ARG A 183 17.88 3.57 7.75
C ARG A 183 17.16 4.41 6.69
N TYR A 184 17.42 5.72 6.68
CA TYR A 184 16.81 6.68 5.73
C TYR A 184 15.28 6.80 5.81
N ASN A 185 14.67 6.47 6.94
CA ASN A 185 13.22 6.60 7.10
C ASN A 185 12.82 8.07 7.33
N ASN A 186 11.69 8.50 6.77
CA ASN A 186 11.19 9.86 6.87
C ASN A 186 9.72 9.87 7.33
N ALA A 187 9.50 10.33 8.56
CA ALA A 187 8.19 10.48 9.17
C ALA A 187 7.84 11.98 9.25
N SER A 188 7.13 12.48 8.24
CA SER A 188 6.77 13.91 8.11
C SER A 188 5.30 14.22 8.36
N GLY A 189 4.43 13.22 8.34
CA GLY A 189 3.02 13.38 8.72
C GLY A 189 2.85 13.58 10.22
N ALA A 190 1.89 14.40 10.64
CA ALA A 190 1.59 14.58 12.07
C ALA A 190 1.20 13.22 12.69
N GLN A 191 1.80 12.88 13.84
CA GLN A 191 1.60 11.61 14.53
C GLN A 191 1.88 10.36 13.67
N SER A 192 2.63 10.49 12.57
CA SER A 192 2.97 9.35 11.72
C SER A 192 4.02 8.46 12.38
N THR A 193 4.02 7.17 12.04
CA THR A 193 4.93 6.20 12.66
C THR A 193 5.63 5.35 11.61
N ILE A 194 6.95 5.19 11.77
CA ILE A 194 7.72 4.18 11.04
C ILE A 194 8.39 3.24 12.03
N VAL A 195 8.09 1.94 11.94
CA VAL A 195 8.66 0.95 12.86
C VAL A 195 10.13 0.63 12.51
N GLY A 196 10.47 0.57 11.22
CA GLY A 196 11.85 0.31 10.82
C GLY A 196 12.04 0.11 9.32
N GLY A 197 12.97 -0.78 8.95
CA GLY A 197 13.33 -1.01 7.56
C GLY A 197 14.12 0.16 6.96
N GLY A 198 13.84 0.43 5.69
CA GLY A 198 14.47 1.49 4.90
C GLY A 198 15.54 0.94 3.96
N GLY A 199 16.35 1.83 3.41
CA GLY A 199 17.16 1.51 2.25
C GLY A 199 18.63 1.92 2.34
N THR A 200 19.26 1.97 1.17
CA THR A 200 20.69 2.29 1.03
C THR A 200 20.95 3.76 0.78
N SER A 201 19.92 4.51 0.41
CA SER A 201 19.95 5.94 0.13
C SER A 201 18.66 6.62 0.58
N LEU A 202 18.62 7.95 0.52
CA LEU A 202 17.40 8.74 0.80
C LEU A 202 16.25 8.38 -0.14
N ALA A 203 16.52 7.97 -1.38
CA ALA A 203 15.50 7.59 -2.36
C ALA A 203 14.86 6.21 -2.07
N ASP A 204 15.45 5.44 -1.16
CA ASP A 204 15.06 4.07 -0.83
C ASP A 204 14.43 3.95 0.57
N GLY A 205 14.27 5.10 1.24
CA GLY A 205 13.70 5.20 2.58
C GLY A 205 12.21 4.88 2.62
N ASN A 206 11.71 4.48 3.78
CA ASN A 206 10.27 4.46 4.00
C ASN A 206 9.78 5.88 4.33
N ASP A 207 8.64 6.25 3.76
CA ASP A 207 8.03 7.57 3.86
C ASP A 207 6.64 7.46 4.51
N ALA A 208 6.47 8.04 5.70
CA ALA A 208 5.17 8.18 6.36
C ALA A 208 4.80 9.67 6.44
N THR A 209 4.19 10.18 5.36
CA THR A 209 3.97 11.62 5.14
C THR A 209 2.53 12.07 5.38
N GLY A 210 1.57 11.14 5.42
CA GLY A 210 0.18 11.42 5.79
C GLY A 210 0.01 11.59 7.31
N GLU A 211 -0.95 12.41 7.73
CA GLU A 211 -1.36 12.49 9.13
C GLU A 211 -1.83 11.12 9.63
N LEU A 212 -1.37 10.71 10.82
CA LEU A 212 -1.67 9.40 11.42
C LEU A 212 -1.30 8.20 10.52
N SER A 213 -0.43 8.40 9.51
CA SER A 213 -0.02 7.30 8.64
C SER A 213 1.02 6.41 9.30
N SER A 214 1.09 5.15 8.87
CA SER A 214 2.05 4.20 9.42
C SER A 214 2.73 3.36 8.35
N VAL A 215 4.04 3.15 8.53
CA VAL A 215 4.82 2.18 7.77
C VAL A 215 5.51 1.23 8.75
N LEU A 216 5.11 -0.04 8.70
CA LEU A 216 5.61 -1.06 9.63
C LEU A 216 7.02 -1.57 9.27
N GLY A 217 7.52 -1.29 8.07
CA GLY A 217 8.90 -1.60 7.68
C GLY A 217 9.10 -1.76 6.18
N GLY A 218 10.03 -2.63 5.79
CA GLY A 218 10.33 -2.92 4.39
C GLY A 218 11.26 -1.90 3.73
N TYR A 219 11.28 -1.85 2.39
CA TYR A 219 12.19 -1.04 1.59
C TYR A 219 11.41 -0.13 0.64
N ARG A 220 11.64 1.19 0.69
CA ARG A 220 11.00 2.19 -0.18
C ARG A 220 9.47 2.10 -0.20
N ASN A 221 8.84 2.06 0.97
CA ASN A 221 7.38 2.08 1.11
C ASN A 221 6.87 3.49 1.47
N THR A 222 5.73 3.89 0.92
CA THR A 222 5.16 5.24 1.12
C THR A 222 3.72 5.15 1.63
N ALA A 223 3.45 5.76 2.79
CA ALA A 223 2.11 6.00 3.34
C ALA A 223 1.86 7.52 3.40
N SER A 224 1.26 8.08 2.35
CA SER A 224 1.05 9.53 2.19
C SER A 224 -0.38 10.00 2.39
N GLY A 225 -1.36 9.09 2.35
CA GLY A 225 -2.74 9.41 2.72
C GLY A 225 -2.92 9.55 4.23
N ALA A 226 -3.92 10.33 4.67
CA ALA A 226 -4.27 10.43 6.09
C ALA A 226 -4.79 9.07 6.60
N ASN A 227 -4.31 8.60 7.74
CA ASN A 227 -4.56 7.26 8.28
C ASN A 227 -4.16 6.11 7.34
N ALA A 228 -3.30 6.37 6.34
CA ALA A 228 -2.85 5.32 5.42
C ALA A 228 -1.88 4.35 6.13
N VAL A 229 -1.93 3.08 5.74
CA VAL A 229 -1.09 2.04 6.34
C VAL A 229 -0.35 1.27 5.27
N VAL A 230 0.98 1.16 5.42
CA VAL A 230 1.77 0.17 4.70
C VAL A 230 2.37 -0.83 5.68
N GLY A 231 1.95 -2.09 5.56
CA GLY A 231 2.41 -3.17 6.45
C GLY A 231 3.86 -3.60 6.22
N GLY A 232 4.43 -3.29 5.06
CA GLY A 232 5.84 -3.54 4.73
C GLY A 232 6.02 -3.90 3.27
N GLY A 233 6.94 -4.82 2.99
CA GLY A 233 7.28 -5.22 1.62
C GLY A 233 8.23 -4.23 0.94
N ARG A 234 8.11 -4.09 -0.37
CA ARG A 234 9.01 -3.24 -1.15
C ARG A 234 8.25 -2.39 -2.17
N ASP A 235 8.56 -1.11 -2.28
CA ASP A 235 8.02 -0.24 -3.33
C ASP A 235 6.49 -0.10 -3.27
N ASN A 236 5.87 -0.21 -2.08
CA ASN A 236 4.42 -0.13 -1.91
C ASN A 236 3.97 1.30 -1.59
N ALA A 237 2.84 1.74 -2.14
CA ALA A 237 2.29 3.07 -1.94
C ALA A 237 0.82 3.05 -1.50
N ALA A 238 0.53 3.58 -0.31
CA ALA A 238 -0.82 3.89 0.17
C ALA A 238 -1.00 5.41 0.21
N SER A 239 -1.68 5.97 -0.80
CA SER A 239 -1.63 7.41 -1.10
C SER A 239 -2.92 8.19 -0.84
N ALA A 240 -4.01 7.51 -0.47
CA ALA A 240 -5.30 8.13 -0.21
C ALA A 240 -5.73 7.94 1.25
N SER A 241 -6.69 8.75 1.71
CA SER A 241 -7.16 8.66 3.09
C SER A 241 -7.72 7.27 3.39
N TYR A 242 -7.32 6.68 4.51
CA TYR A 242 -7.66 5.32 4.93
C TYR A 242 -7.23 4.21 3.97
N SER A 243 -6.36 4.47 2.99
CA SER A 243 -5.91 3.42 2.08
C SER A 243 -4.86 2.52 2.75
N ALA A 244 -4.83 1.25 2.35
CA ALA A 244 -3.96 0.26 2.96
C ALA A 244 -3.26 -0.62 1.93
N VAL A 245 -1.95 -0.81 2.12
CA VAL A 245 -1.19 -1.87 1.44
C VAL A 245 -0.52 -2.74 2.47
N LEU A 246 -0.99 -3.98 2.64
CA LEU A 246 -0.52 -4.82 3.75
C LEU A 246 0.92 -5.34 3.51
N SER A 247 1.26 -5.73 2.28
CA SER A 247 2.60 -6.24 1.96
C SER A 247 2.83 -6.29 0.44
N GLY A 248 3.85 -7.04 0.02
CA GLY A 248 4.11 -7.36 -1.37
C GLY A 248 5.08 -6.38 -2.03
N ARG A 249 4.97 -6.23 -3.36
CA ARG A 249 5.90 -5.44 -4.15
C ARG A 249 5.21 -4.57 -5.21
N ASN A 250 5.58 -3.29 -5.28
CA ASN A 250 5.05 -2.35 -6.29
C ASN A 250 3.52 -2.21 -6.26
N ASN A 251 2.88 -2.40 -5.10
CA ASN A 251 1.43 -2.29 -4.96
C ASN A 251 1.02 -0.84 -4.67
N VAL A 252 -0.10 -0.40 -5.25
CA VAL A 252 -0.60 0.97 -5.12
C VAL A 252 -2.06 0.96 -4.67
N ALA A 253 -2.35 1.59 -3.53
CA ALA A 253 -3.70 1.88 -3.04
C ALA A 253 -3.92 3.40 -2.99
N SER A 254 -4.59 3.96 -4.00
CA SER A 254 -4.76 5.42 -4.20
C SER A 254 -6.21 5.89 -4.25
N GLY A 255 -7.18 5.00 -4.03
CA GLY A 255 -8.58 5.36 -3.78
C GLY A 255 -8.85 5.53 -2.27
N THR A 256 -9.77 6.42 -1.89
CA THR A 256 -10.16 6.58 -0.48
C THR A 256 -10.67 5.25 0.07
N ALA A 257 -10.14 4.82 1.20
CA ALA A 257 -10.42 3.53 1.83
C ALA A 257 -10.20 2.31 0.90
N SER A 258 -9.34 2.44 -0.12
CA SER A 258 -8.96 1.30 -0.97
C SER A 258 -7.92 0.42 -0.30
N SER A 259 -7.86 -0.85 -0.68
CA SER A 259 -6.91 -1.79 -0.08
C SER A 259 -6.27 -2.73 -1.09
N VAL A 260 -4.99 -3.04 -0.85
CA VAL A 260 -4.26 -4.12 -1.51
C VAL A 260 -3.64 -5.01 -0.44
N LEU A 261 -4.05 -6.29 -0.37
CA LEU A 261 -3.62 -7.17 0.71
C LEU A 261 -2.20 -7.74 0.50
N GLY A 262 -1.70 -7.77 -0.74
CA GLY A 262 -0.34 -8.26 -1.02
C GLY A 262 -0.10 -8.57 -2.49
N GLY A 263 0.80 -9.53 -2.73
CA GLY A 263 1.23 -9.90 -4.09
C GLY A 263 2.09 -8.82 -4.73
N GLY A 264 1.98 -8.67 -6.06
CA GLY A 264 2.67 -7.64 -6.82
C GLY A 264 3.59 -8.18 -7.90
N GLY A 265 4.34 -7.27 -8.52
CA GLY A 265 5.22 -7.55 -9.66
C GLY A 265 6.69 -7.27 -9.35
N ASP A 266 7.60 -7.98 -10.03
CA ASP A 266 9.04 -7.71 -9.98
C ASP A 266 9.43 -6.40 -10.70
N LEU A 267 10.73 -6.03 -10.70
CA LEU A 267 11.25 -4.73 -11.18
C LEU A 267 10.72 -4.25 -12.54
N ALA A 268 10.26 -5.15 -13.41
CA ALA A 268 9.76 -4.83 -14.75
C ALA A 268 8.22 -4.84 -14.87
N ILE A 269 7.49 -5.22 -13.82
CA ILE A 269 6.03 -5.44 -13.87
C ILE A 269 5.36 -4.55 -12.82
N LEU A 270 4.39 -3.74 -13.26
CA LEU A 270 3.50 -3.01 -12.34
C LEU A 270 2.85 -3.99 -11.36
N GLY A 271 2.83 -3.66 -10.07
CA GLY A 271 2.13 -4.44 -9.07
C GLY A 271 0.62 -4.23 -9.12
N ASN A 272 -0.07 -4.64 -8.06
CA ASN A 272 -1.51 -4.53 -7.96
C ASN A 272 -1.92 -3.07 -7.69
N THR A 273 -3.03 -2.63 -8.27
CA THR A 273 -3.51 -1.25 -8.18
C THR A 273 -4.98 -1.20 -7.74
N ALA A 274 -5.27 -0.47 -6.66
CA ALA A 274 -6.62 -0.19 -6.17
C ALA A 274 -6.86 1.33 -6.14
N THR A 275 -7.44 1.89 -7.22
CA THR A 275 -7.63 3.35 -7.39
C THR A 275 -9.06 3.83 -7.17
N GLY A 276 -10.06 2.95 -7.25
CA GLY A 276 -11.45 3.30 -6.96
C GLY A 276 -11.70 3.50 -5.46
N GLN A 277 -12.71 4.28 -5.10
CA GLN A 277 -13.11 4.44 -3.70
C GLN A 277 -13.63 3.11 -3.15
N TRP A 278 -13.18 2.69 -1.96
CA TRP A 278 -13.47 1.36 -1.38
C TRP A 278 -13.07 0.16 -2.27
N ALA A 279 -12.22 0.37 -3.28
CA ALA A 279 -11.77 -0.71 -4.14
C ALA A 279 -10.83 -1.67 -3.39
N THR A 280 -10.91 -2.95 -3.70
CA THR A 280 -10.08 -3.98 -3.03
C THR A 280 -9.38 -4.88 -4.03
N VAL A 281 -8.08 -5.08 -3.86
CA VAL A 281 -7.33 -6.15 -4.50
C VAL A 281 -6.81 -7.13 -3.45
N GLY A 282 -7.27 -8.38 -3.50
CA GLY A 282 -6.89 -9.41 -2.52
C GLY A 282 -5.46 -9.91 -2.67
N GLY A 283 -4.82 -9.76 -3.83
CA GLY A 283 -3.43 -10.14 -4.07
C GLY A 283 -3.16 -10.48 -5.52
N GLY A 284 -2.23 -11.41 -5.77
CA GLY A 284 -1.85 -11.82 -7.13
C GLY A 284 -0.86 -10.87 -7.80
N SER A 285 -0.84 -10.81 -9.12
CA SER A 285 0.08 -9.95 -9.89
C SER A 285 -0.67 -9.11 -10.94
N ARG A 286 -0.35 -7.82 -11.02
CA ARG A 286 -0.88 -6.88 -12.03
C ARG A 286 -2.42 -6.80 -12.06
N ASN A 287 -3.07 -6.97 -10.92
CA ASN A 287 -4.52 -6.82 -10.82
C ASN A 287 -4.90 -5.36 -10.59
N THR A 288 -5.98 -4.90 -11.23
CA THR A 288 -6.46 -3.51 -11.16
C THR A 288 -7.92 -3.47 -10.72
N ALA A 289 -8.21 -2.81 -9.60
CA ALA A 289 -9.55 -2.45 -9.16
C ALA A 289 -9.69 -0.92 -9.21
N SER A 290 -10.27 -0.39 -10.29
CA SER A 290 -10.32 1.05 -10.55
C SER A 290 -11.71 1.67 -10.50
N GLY A 291 -12.77 0.86 -10.52
CA GLY A 291 -14.13 1.34 -10.28
C GLY A 291 -14.42 1.52 -8.79
N ASP A 292 -15.35 2.40 -8.44
CA ASP A 292 -15.77 2.57 -7.04
C ASP A 292 -16.45 1.29 -6.54
N GLN A 293 -16.09 0.85 -5.33
CA GLN A 293 -16.50 -0.41 -4.72
C GLN A 293 -16.14 -1.66 -5.55
N SER A 294 -15.24 -1.52 -6.52
CA SER A 294 -14.81 -2.66 -7.34
C SER A 294 -13.92 -3.61 -6.55
N SER A 295 -13.90 -4.88 -6.95
CA SER A 295 -13.08 -5.89 -6.29
C SER A 295 -12.39 -6.83 -7.27
N VAL A 296 -11.13 -7.14 -6.97
CA VAL A 296 -10.40 -8.24 -7.59
C VAL A 296 -9.83 -9.13 -6.49
N SER A 297 -10.32 -10.35 -6.33
CA SER A 297 -9.87 -11.19 -5.20
C SER A 297 -8.44 -11.71 -5.38
N GLY A 298 -7.94 -11.85 -6.62
CA GLY A 298 -6.57 -12.26 -6.91
C GLY A 298 -6.34 -12.62 -8.38
N GLY A 299 -5.36 -13.50 -8.64
CA GLY A 299 -5.02 -13.96 -10.00
C GLY A 299 -3.95 -13.09 -10.68
N SER A 300 -3.94 -13.06 -12.00
CA SER A 300 -2.95 -12.34 -12.80
C SER A 300 -3.62 -11.45 -13.85
N ASN A 301 -3.24 -10.17 -13.92
CA ASN A 301 -3.67 -9.26 -14.98
C ASN A 301 -5.21 -9.13 -15.10
N ASN A 302 -5.93 -9.18 -13.97
CA ASN A 302 -7.38 -8.99 -13.95
C ASN A 302 -7.74 -7.51 -13.73
N THR A 303 -8.83 -7.04 -14.34
CA THR A 303 -9.29 -5.65 -14.26
C THR A 303 -10.77 -5.58 -13.86
N ALA A 304 -11.08 -4.92 -12.75
CA ALA A 304 -12.43 -4.51 -12.36
C ALA A 304 -12.50 -2.98 -12.41
N SER A 305 -13.09 -2.40 -13.47
CA SER A 305 -13.10 -0.95 -13.70
C SER A 305 -14.49 -0.30 -13.69
N GLY A 306 -15.56 -1.09 -13.69
CA GLY A 306 -16.93 -0.60 -13.49
C GLY A 306 -17.25 -0.35 -12.02
N ILE A 307 -18.25 0.49 -11.75
CA ILE A 307 -18.74 0.73 -10.38
C ILE A 307 -19.36 -0.57 -9.85
N VAL A 308 -18.97 -0.99 -8.64
CA VAL A 308 -19.42 -2.26 -8.00
C VAL A 308 -19.08 -3.49 -8.86
N SER A 309 -18.13 -3.39 -9.81
CA SER A 309 -17.74 -4.54 -10.61
C SER A 309 -16.82 -5.49 -9.85
N SER A 310 -16.81 -6.76 -10.24
CA SER A 310 -16.02 -7.79 -9.55
C SER A 310 -15.33 -8.76 -10.50
N VAL A 311 -14.09 -9.11 -10.14
CA VAL A 311 -13.38 -10.25 -10.74
C VAL A 311 -12.87 -11.16 -9.62
N THR A 312 -13.38 -12.38 -9.53
CA THR A 312 -13.00 -13.30 -8.45
C THR A 312 -11.57 -13.83 -8.60
N GLY A 313 -11.04 -13.93 -9.82
CA GLY A 313 -9.67 -14.40 -10.05
C GLY A 313 -9.40 -14.77 -11.51
N GLY A 314 -8.47 -15.70 -11.74
CA GLY A 314 -8.08 -16.14 -13.08
C GLY A 314 -6.98 -15.28 -13.71
N SER A 315 -6.91 -15.28 -15.04
CA SER A 315 -5.87 -14.56 -15.79
C SER A 315 -6.45 -13.72 -16.93
N GLY A 316 -6.20 -12.40 -16.93
CA GLY A 316 -6.62 -11.54 -18.05
C GLY A 316 -8.12 -11.28 -18.13
N ASN A 317 -8.86 -11.40 -17.03
CA ASN A 317 -10.30 -11.16 -17.01
C ASN A 317 -10.62 -9.67 -16.79
N THR A 318 -11.67 -9.16 -17.44
CA THR A 318 -12.09 -7.75 -17.38
C THR A 318 -13.57 -7.61 -17.06
N ALA A 319 -13.90 -6.91 -15.96
CA ALA A 319 -15.25 -6.48 -15.59
C ALA A 319 -15.32 -4.94 -15.61
N SER A 320 -15.67 -4.37 -16.76
CA SER A 320 -15.66 -2.91 -17.00
C SER A 320 -17.04 -2.25 -16.98
N GLY A 321 -18.12 -3.03 -17.05
CA GLY A 321 -19.48 -2.53 -16.87
C GLY A 321 -19.86 -2.29 -15.41
N ASN A 322 -20.80 -1.38 -15.16
CA ASN A 322 -21.31 -1.15 -13.81
C ASN A 322 -22.07 -2.38 -13.29
N VAL A 323 -21.77 -2.82 -12.08
CA VAL A 323 -22.33 -4.03 -11.46
C VAL A 323 -22.03 -5.29 -12.28
N SER A 324 -20.99 -5.27 -13.13
CA SER A 324 -20.59 -6.43 -13.92
C SER A 324 -19.72 -7.39 -13.12
N ALA A 325 -19.71 -8.66 -13.51
CA ALA A 325 -18.98 -9.69 -12.78
C ALA A 325 -18.29 -10.69 -13.71
N VAL A 326 -17.06 -11.05 -13.37
CA VAL A 326 -16.36 -12.20 -13.94
C VAL A 326 -15.89 -13.13 -12.84
N SER A 327 -16.45 -14.34 -12.78
CA SER A 327 -16.16 -15.28 -11.68
C SER A 327 -14.81 -15.98 -11.81
N GLY A 328 -14.12 -15.88 -12.94
CA GLY A 328 -12.76 -16.43 -13.14
C GLY A 328 -12.47 -16.80 -14.59
N GLY A 329 -11.54 -17.74 -14.80
CA GLY A 329 -11.15 -18.22 -16.13
C GLY A 329 -10.00 -17.43 -16.76
N ILE A 330 -9.89 -17.47 -18.09
CA ILE A 330 -8.84 -16.81 -18.85
C ILE A 330 -9.47 -15.90 -19.90
N GLY A 331 -9.08 -14.62 -19.96
CA GLY A 331 -9.45 -13.73 -21.07
C GLY A 331 -10.94 -13.37 -21.17
N ASN A 332 -11.72 -13.53 -20.10
CA ASN A 332 -13.16 -13.23 -20.13
C ASN A 332 -13.45 -11.73 -19.94
N GLU A 333 -14.50 -11.22 -20.60
CA GLU A 333 -14.88 -9.81 -20.58
C GLU A 333 -16.38 -9.62 -20.30
N ALA A 334 -16.71 -8.82 -19.27
CA ALA A 334 -18.06 -8.35 -18.97
C ALA A 334 -18.10 -6.81 -18.98
N SER A 335 -18.47 -6.22 -20.11
CA SER A 335 -18.22 -4.80 -20.41
C SER A 335 -19.42 -3.86 -20.34
N ALA A 336 -20.63 -4.38 -20.14
CA ALA A 336 -21.84 -3.58 -19.98
C ALA A 336 -22.49 -3.70 -18.59
N GLN A 337 -23.49 -2.86 -18.32
CA GLN A 337 -24.18 -2.84 -17.03
C GLN A 337 -24.79 -4.20 -16.71
N THR A 338 -24.56 -4.70 -15.49
CA THR A 338 -25.02 -6.01 -14.99
C THR A 338 -24.60 -7.22 -15.84
N ALA A 339 -23.66 -7.04 -16.77
CA ALA A 339 -23.15 -8.12 -17.60
C ALA A 339 -22.38 -9.14 -16.74
N SER A 340 -22.44 -10.42 -17.09
CA SER A 340 -21.79 -11.47 -16.30
C SER A 340 -21.12 -12.54 -17.15
N VAL A 341 -19.94 -12.99 -16.71
CA VAL A 341 -19.28 -14.18 -17.23
C VAL A 341 -18.90 -15.09 -16.07
N CYS A 342 -19.46 -16.29 -16.01
CA CYS A 342 -19.23 -17.22 -14.91
C CYS A 342 -17.86 -17.93 -14.98
N GLY A 343 -17.16 -17.87 -16.11
CA GLY A 343 -15.82 -18.44 -16.26
C GLY A 343 -15.52 -18.86 -17.70
N GLY A 344 -14.63 -19.84 -17.87
CA GLY A 344 -14.22 -20.33 -19.19
C GLY A 344 -13.05 -19.55 -19.80
N GLY A 345 -12.92 -19.59 -21.13
CA GLY A 345 -11.86 -18.94 -21.89
C GLY A 345 -12.39 -17.97 -22.93
N ASP A 346 -11.88 -16.74 -22.98
CA ASP A 346 -12.15 -15.77 -24.05
C ASP A 346 -13.66 -15.53 -24.32
N ASN A 347 -14.50 -15.53 -23.29
CA ASN A 347 -15.93 -15.23 -23.42
C ASN A 347 -16.21 -13.74 -23.22
N THR A 348 -17.19 -13.20 -23.95
CA THR A 348 -17.57 -11.78 -23.89
C THR A 348 -19.07 -11.61 -23.63
N ALA A 349 -19.42 -10.83 -22.61
CA ALA A 349 -20.78 -10.30 -22.39
C ALA A 349 -20.72 -8.77 -22.51
N SER A 350 -21.19 -8.22 -23.63
CA SER A 350 -20.95 -6.81 -24.01
C SER A 350 -22.17 -5.90 -24.00
N ALA A 351 -23.36 -6.42 -23.67
CA ALA A 351 -24.60 -5.66 -23.60
C ALA A 351 -25.26 -5.74 -22.22
N THR A 352 -26.18 -4.81 -21.94
CA THR A 352 -26.83 -4.70 -20.62
C THR A 352 -27.55 -6.00 -20.27
N GLY A 353 -27.26 -6.54 -19.08
CA GLY A 353 -27.85 -7.78 -18.59
C GLY A 353 -27.42 -9.04 -19.34
N ALA A 354 -26.45 -8.95 -20.26
CA ALA A 354 -25.96 -10.10 -21.00
C ALA A 354 -25.19 -11.07 -20.09
N SER A 355 -25.28 -12.37 -20.38
CA SER A 355 -24.64 -13.41 -19.57
C SER A 355 -23.99 -14.51 -20.41
N VAL A 356 -22.83 -14.98 -19.96
CA VAL A 356 -22.18 -16.18 -20.47
C VAL A 356 -21.81 -17.09 -19.29
N CYS A 357 -22.45 -18.25 -19.21
CA CYS A 357 -22.25 -19.19 -18.10
C CYS A 357 -20.92 -19.96 -18.17
N GLY A 358 -20.21 -19.94 -19.30
CA GLY A 358 -18.88 -20.54 -19.45
C GLY A 358 -18.55 -20.92 -20.89
N GLY A 359 -17.66 -21.89 -21.06
CA GLY A 359 -17.22 -22.35 -22.39
C GLY A 359 -16.04 -21.55 -22.94
N SER A 360 -15.90 -21.52 -24.26
CA SER A 360 -14.79 -20.84 -24.96
C SER A 360 -15.27 -19.98 -26.12
N TYR A 361 -14.78 -18.74 -26.25
CA TYR A 361 -15.10 -17.86 -27.39
C TYR A 361 -16.60 -17.56 -27.60
N ASN A 362 -17.41 -17.61 -26.54
CA ASN A 362 -18.83 -17.26 -26.63
C ASN A 362 -19.04 -15.75 -26.48
N GLN A 363 -20.00 -15.19 -27.22
CA GLN A 363 -20.31 -13.77 -27.21
C GLN A 363 -21.81 -13.53 -27.00
N ALA A 364 -22.16 -12.75 -25.99
CA ALA A 364 -23.51 -12.24 -25.72
C ALA A 364 -23.51 -10.72 -25.87
N ASN A 365 -23.96 -10.25 -27.04
CA ASN A 365 -23.89 -8.86 -27.50
C ASN A 365 -25.26 -8.18 -27.63
N GLY A 366 -26.36 -8.92 -27.43
CA GLY A 366 -27.71 -8.35 -27.33
C GLY A 366 -28.10 -8.01 -25.89
N GLU A 367 -28.98 -7.03 -25.70
CA GLU A 367 -29.53 -6.72 -24.37
C GLU A 367 -30.24 -7.96 -23.79
N TYR A 368 -29.95 -8.34 -22.55
CA TYR A 368 -30.42 -9.58 -21.92
C TYR A 368 -30.10 -10.88 -22.69
N ALA A 369 -29.12 -10.85 -23.60
CA ALA A 369 -28.66 -12.04 -24.31
C ALA A 369 -28.01 -13.06 -23.34
N SER A 370 -28.23 -14.35 -23.57
CA SER A 370 -27.63 -15.39 -22.72
C SER A 370 -26.98 -16.51 -23.52
N VAL A 371 -25.78 -16.92 -23.11
CA VAL A 371 -25.14 -18.15 -23.57
C VAL A 371 -24.92 -19.09 -22.38
N GLY A 372 -25.53 -20.28 -22.42
CA GLY A 372 -25.38 -21.28 -21.35
C GLY A 372 -24.01 -21.96 -21.32
N GLY A 373 -23.28 -21.99 -22.44
CA GLY A 373 -21.91 -22.52 -22.53
C GLY A 373 -21.53 -22.89 -23.96
N GLY A 374 -20.59 -23.83 -24.11
CA GLY A 374 -20.17 -24.33 -25.42
C GLY A 374 -18.99 -23.56 -26.03
N GLU A 375 -18.84 -23.58 -27.35
CA GLU A 375 -17.70 -22.96 -28.05
C GLU A 375 -18.16 -22.13 -29.26
N HIS A 376 -17.68 -20.89 -29.39
CA HIS A 376 -18.00 -20.01 -30.53
C HIS A 376 -19.50 -19.75 -30.76
N ASN A 377 -20.29 -19.62 -29.70
CA ASN A 377 -21.69 -19.18 -29.82
C ASN A 377 -21.80 -17.66 -29.85
N TYR A 378 -22.67 -17.10 -30.68
CA TYR A 378 -22.82 -15.67 -30.91
C TYR A 378 -24.29 -15.25 -30.78
N VAL A 379 -24.61 -14.44 -29.78
CA VAL A 379 -25.97 -13.92 -29.55
C VAL A 379 -25.95 -12.41 -29.71
N SER A 380 -26.65 -11.90 -30.72
CA SER A 380 -26.77 -10.44 -30.97
C SER A 380 -28.19 -9.90 -30.86
N GLY A 381 -29.21 -10.78 -30.90
CA GLY A 381 -30.60 -10.39 -30.69
C GLY A 381 -30.89 -10.02 -29.23
N ALA A 382 -31.78 -9.06 -29.02
CA ALA A 382 -32.25 -8.69 -27.69
C ALA A 382 -33.08 -9.84 -27.09
N SER A 383 -32.82 -10.19 -25.82
CA SER A 383 -33.43 -11.33 -25.11
C SER A 383 -33.28 -12.67 -25.82
N ALA A 384 -32.34 -12.79 -26.77
CA ALA A 384 -32.06 -14.03 -27.45
C ALA A 384 -31.17 -14.94 -26.59
N SER A 385 -31.21 -16.24 -26.87
CA SER A 385 -30.48 -17.22 -26.05
C SER A 385 -29.90 -18.37 -26.87
N ILE A 386 -28.75 -18.85 -26.42
CA ILE A 386 -28.16 -20.11 -26.88
C ILE A 386 -27.84 -20.94 -25.64
N THR A 387 -28.45 -22.11 -25.48
CA THR A 387 -28.20 -22.96 -24.30
C THR A 387 -26.79 -23.55 -24.32
N GLY A 388 -26.25 -23.85 -25.50
CA GLY A 388 -24.88 -24.35 -25.67
C GLY A 388 -24.61 -24.88 -27.08
N GLY A 389 -23.61 -25.74 -27.22
CA GLY A 389 -23.19 -26.30 -28.51
C GLY A 389 -21.98 -25.57 -29.11
N ARG A 390 -21.73 -25.75 -30.41
CA ARG A 390 -20.56 -25.17 -31.08
C ARG A 390 -20.95 -24.41 -32.35
N TRP A 391 -20.51 -23.16 -32.49
CA TRP A 391 -20.85 -22.33 -33.66
C TRP A 391 -22.36 -22.19 -33.86
N ASN A 392 -23.07 -21.60 -32.91
CA ASN A 392 -24.47 -21.20 -33.10
C ASN A 392 -24.60 -19.68 -33.10
N GLU A 393 -25.57 -19.17 -33.85
CA GLU A 393 -25.86 -17.74 -34.00
C GLU A 393 -27.33 -17.47 -33.70
N ALA A 394 -27.62 -16.53 -32.79
CA ALA A 394 -28.97 -16.06 -32.49
C ALA A 394 -29.01 -14.53 -32.62
N SER A 395 -29.59 -14.05 -33.72
CA SER A 395 -29.54 -12.63 -34.13
C SER A 395 -30.90 -11.94 -34.11
N GLY A 396 -32.01 -12.69 -34.17
CA GLY A 396 -33.36 -12.14 -33.98
C GLY A 396 -33.67 -11.84 -32.51
N SER A 397 -34.52 -10.86 -32.25
CA SER A 397 -35.02 -10.58 -30.90
C SER A 397 -35.81 -11.79 -30.39
N TYR A 398 -35.58 -12.20 -29.14
CA TYR A 398 -36.15 -13.42 -28.55
C TYR A 398 -35.84 -14.72 -29.31
N ALA A 399 -34.87 -14.72 -30.23
CA ALA A 399 -34.47 -15.92 -30.94
C ALA A 399 -33.79 -16.93 -29.99
N SER A 400 -33.96 -18.23 -30.26
CA SER A 400 -33.37 -19.27 -29.43
C SER A 400 -32.66 -20.36 -30.25
N VAL A 401 -31.50 -20.80 -29.75
CA VAL A 401 -30.88 -22.05 -30.18
C VAL A 401 -30.67 -22.95 -28.97
N VAL A 402 -31.38 -24.07 -28.92
CA VAL A 402 -31.35 -24.96 -27.74
C VAL A 402 -30.08 -25.82 -27.72
N GLY A 403 -29.46 -26.08 -28.87
CA GLY A 403 -28.18 -26.78 -28.93
C GLY A 403 -27.73 -27.07 -30.37
N GLY A 404 -26.77 -27.98 -30.50
CA GLY A 404 -26.21 -28.36 -31.79
C GLY A 404 -25.09 -27.44 -32.26
N GLY A 405 -24.90 -27.41 -33.58
CA GLY A 405 -23.77 -26.75 -34.22
C GLY A 405 -22.52 -27.64 -34.25
N TYR A 406 -21.72 -27.49 -35.31
CA TYR A 406 -20.65 -28.44 -35.66
C TYR A 406 -19.33 -27.69 -35.90
N THR A 407 -18.32 -28.40 -36.38
CA THR A 407 -16.89 -28.03 -36.44
C THR A 407 -16.49 -26.61 -36.88
N ASN A 408 -17.34 -25.81 -37.54
CA ASN A 408 -17.00 -24.47 -38.03
C ASN A 408 -18.22 -23.56 -38.28
N ASN A 409 -17.98 -22.26 -38.48
CA ASN A 409 -18.99 -21.22 -38.76
C ASN A 409 -19.87 -21.50 -40.00
N ILE A 410 -19.33 -22.19 -41.02
CA ILE A 410 -20.09 -22.56 -42.23
C ILE A 410 -21.25 -23.51 -41.87
N ASN A 411 -21.08 -24.30 -40.82
CA ASN A 411 -22.05 -25.28 -40.37
C ASN A 411 -22.89 -24.79 -39.17
N ALA A 412 -22.93 -23.48 -38.96
CA ALA A 412 -23.59 -22.89 -37.81
C ALA A 412 -25.11 -22.98 -37.90
N ASN A 413 -25.78 -23.30 -36.79
CA ASN A 413 -27.21 -23.04 -36.70
C ASN A 413 -27.43 -21.53 -36.52
N LYS A 414 -28.41 -20.97 -37.23
CA LYS A 414 -28.69 -19.54 -37.25
C LYS A 414 -30.18 -19.28 -36.98
N ALA A 415 -30.48 -18.66 -35.86
CA ALA A 415 -31.79 -18.13 -35.52
C ALA A 415 -31.82 -16.62 -35.76
N ILE A 416 -32.27 -16.21 -36.94
CA ILE A 416 -32.14 -14.83 -37.46
C ILE A 416 -33.45 -14.06 -37.33
N GLY A 417 -34.59 -14.71 -37.54
CA GLY A 417 -35.90 -14.07 -37.38
C GLY A 417 -36.25 -13.80 -35.92
N ASP A 418 -37.04 -12.77 -35.66
CA ASP A 418 -37.56 -12.49 -34.32
C ASP A 418 -38.43 -13.66 -33.84
N TYR A 419 -38.31 -14.04 -32.57
CA TYR A 419 -38.98 -15.21 -31.97
C TYR A 419 -38.66 -16.55 -32.66
N SER A 420 -37.64 -16.61 -33.52
CA SER A 420 -37.29 -17.84 -34.23
C SER A 420 -36.58 -18.86 -33.32
N THR A 421 -36.71 -20.14 -33.63
CA THR A 421 -36.13 -21.22 -32.82
C THR A 421 -35.45 -22.28 -33.66
N VAL A 422 -34.20 -22.59 -33.31
CA VAL A 422 -33.53 -23.81 -33.77
C VAL A 422 -33.30 -24.72 -32.57
N VAL A 423 -33.96 -25.86 -32.52
CA VAL A 423 -33.81 -26.79 -31.39
C VAL A 423 -32.46 -27.50 -31.42
N GLY A 424 -31.93 -27.81 -32.60
CA GLY A 424 -30.64 -28.48 -32.73
C GLY A 424 -30.20 -28.75 -34.16
N GLY A 425 -29.24 -29.67 -34.32
CA GLY A 425 -28.73 -30.09 -35.63
C GLY A 425 -27.53 -29.30 -36.11
N ARG A 426 -27.32 -29.24 -37.43
CA ARG A 426 -26.17 -28.59 -38.07
C ARG A 426 -26.63 -27.73 -39.25
N ASN A 427 -26.10 -26.52 -39.38
CA ASN A 427 -26.38 -25.66 -40.53
C ASN A 427 -27.88 -25.40 -40.78
N ASN A 428 -28.69 -25.32 -39.71
CA ASN A 428 -30.11 -24.98 -39.83
C ASN A 428 -30.30 -23.47 -39.70
N LYS A 429 -31.15 -22.87 -40.53
CA LYS A 429 -31.36 -21.42 -40.61
C LYS A 429 -32.85 -21.09 -40.45
N THR A 430 -33.21 -20.31 -39.45
CA THR A 430 -34.57 -19.74 -39.32
C THR A 430 -34.49 -18.23 -39.58
N GLN A 431 -35.06 -17.77 -40.70
CA GLN A 431 -35.00 -16.36 -41.12
C GLN A 431 -36.31 -15.62 -40.89
N GLY A 432 -37.44 -16.32 -40.97
CA GLY A 432 -38.75 -15.72 -40.74
C GLY A 432 -39.03 -15.45 -39.26
N GLU A 433 -39.85 -14.44 -38.98
CA GLU A 433 -40.39 -14.20 -37.64
C GLU A 433 -41.19 -15.44 -37.18
N ARG A 434 -41.03 -15.88 -35.92
CA ARG A 434 -41.66 -17.09 -35.36
C ARG A 434 -41.33 -18.41 -36.10
N ALA A 435 -40.36 -18.42 -37.00
CA ALA A 435 -39.98 -19.64 -37.72
C ALA A 435 -39.28 -20.66 -36.79
N ALA A 436 -39.47 -21.95 -37.05
CA ALA A 436 -38.93 -23.01 -36.21
C ALA A 436 -38.31 -24.16 -37.00
N ILE A 437 -37.13 -24.61 -36.57
CA ILE A 437 -36.50 -25.86 -37.03
C ILE A 437 -36.22 -26.74 -35.82
N LEU A 438 -36.81 -27.95 -35.81
CA LEU A 438 -36.66 -28.87 -34.68
C LEU A 438 -35.34 -29.67 -34.72
N GLY A 439 -34.65 -29.72 -35.86
CA GLY A 439 -33.37 -30.41 -35.98
C GLY A 439 -32.97 -30.68 -37.43
N GLY A 440 -32.11 -31.68 -37.62
CA GLY A 440 -31.62 -32.07 -38.96
C GLY A 440 -30.39 -31.30 -39.42
N ALA A 441 -30.15 -31.29 -40.74
CA ALA A 441 -28.97 -30.65 -41.31
C ALA A 441 -29.27 -29.82 -42.56
N GLY A 442 -28.86 -28.56 -42.59
CA GLY A 442 -29.00 -27.73 -43.80
C GLY A 442 -30.42 -27.24 -44.09
N ASN A 443 -31.33 -27.24 -43.11
CA ASN A 443 -32.71 -26.81 -43.32
C ASN A 443 -32.83 -25.28 -43.25
N ASP A 444 -33.68 -24.67 -44.07
CA ASP A 444 -33.96 -23.23 -44.11
C ASP A 444 -35.46 -22.95 -43.94
N ALA A 445 -35.86 -22.28 -42.87
CA ALA A 445 -37.22 -21.80 -42.63
C ALA A 445 -37.24 -20.28 -42.77
N ALA A 446 -37.58 -19.80 -43.97
CA ALA A 446 -37.43 -18.41 -44.36
C ALA A 446 -38.74 -17.58 -44.29
N GLY A 447 -39.91 -18.22 -44.41
CA GLY A 447 -41.20 -17.52 -44.29
C GLY A 447 -41.59 -17.23 -42.85
N GLU A 448 -42.46 -16.23 -42.62
CA GLU A 448 -43.02 -15.97 -41.30
C GLU A 448 -43.75 -17.22 -40.78
N SER A 449 -43.54 -17.61 -39.52
CA SER A 449 -44.12 -18.80 -38.90
C SER A 449 -43.83 -20.12 -39.64
N ALA A 450 -42.83 -20.15 -40.54
CA ALA A 450 -42.47 -21.35 -41.27
C ALA A 450 -41.85 -22.42 -40.36
N THR A 451 -42.14 -23.69 -40.61
CA THR A 451 -41.65 -24.79 -39.77
C THR A 451 -40.97 -25.90 -40.57
N VAL A 452 -39.86 -26.42 -40.06
CA VAL A 452 -39.23 -27.65 -40.54
C VAL A 452 -39.04 -28.60 -39.36
N SER A 453 -39.69 -29.76 -39.43
CA SER A 453 -39.63 -30.73 -38.33
C SER A 453 -38.29 -31.49 -38.26
N GLY A 454 -37.49 -31.49 -39.33
CA GLY A 454 -36.18 -32.13 -39.39
C GLY A 454 -35.76 -32.47 -40.82
N GLY A 455 -34.86 -33.45 -40.97
CA GLY A 455 -34.37 -33.90 -42.28
C GLY A 455 -33.12 -33.16 -42.76
N THR A 456 -32.83 -33.25 -44.06
CA THR A 456 -31.65 -32.65 -44.68
C THR A 456 -32.01 -31.73 -45.85
N ASN A 457 -31.45 -30.52 -45.88
CA ASN A 457 -31.60 -29.57 -46.99
C ASN A 457 -33.07 -29.23 -47.34
N ASN A 458 -33.93 -29.06 -46.34
CA ASN A 458 -35.33 -28.71 -46.57
C ASN A 458 -35.57 -27.19 -46.45
N ASP A 459 -36.35 -26.62 -47.36
CA ASP A 459 -36.67 -25.20 -47.46
C ASP A 459 -38.17 -24.94 -47.23
N ALA A 460 -38.52 -24.20 -46.18
CA ALA A 460 -39.85 -23.66 -45.93
C ALA A 460 -39.84 -22.14 -46.16
N LEU A 461 -40.10 -21.71 -47.39
CA LEU A 461 -39.89 -20.34 -47.88
C LEU A 461 -41.14 -19.47 -47.82
N GLY A 462 -42.34 -20.07 -47.84
CA GLY A 462 -43.61 -19.33 -47.78
C GLY A 462 -44.05 -19.03 -46.35
N ASP A 463 -44.84 -17.98 -46.16
CA ASP A 463 -45.41 -17.64 -44.85
C ASP A 463 -46.37 -18.75 -44.38
N SER A 464 -46.29 -19.10 -43.10
CA SER A 464 -46.99 -20.22 -42.47
C SER A 464 -46.78 -21.57 -43.16
N SER A 465 -45.69 -21.71 -43.94
CA SER A 465 -45.38 -22.98 -44.62
C SER A 465 -44.77 -24.01 -43.70
N SER A 466 -44.91 -25.30 -44.04
CA SER A 466 -44.34 -26.38 -43.22
C SER A 466 -43.73 -27.52 -44.04
N VAL A 467 -42.60 -28.03 -43.56
CA VAL A 467 -41.97 -29.25 -44.07
C VAL A 467 -41.86 -30.28 -42.94
N GLY A 468 -42.49 -31.44 -43.15
CA GLY A 468 -42.51 -32.52 -42.17
C GLY A 468 -41.17 -33.26 -42.00
N GLY A 469 -40.26 -33.16 -42.97
CA GLY A 469 -38.94 -33.81 -42.97
C GLY A 469 -38.49 -34.24 -44.36
N GLY A 470 -37.55 -35.19 -44.43
CA GLY A 470 -37.01 -35.76 -45.68
C GLY A 470 -35.71 -35.09 -46.15
N ASN A 471 -35.34 -35.32 -47.42
CA ASN A 471 -34.16 -34.74 -48.06
C ASN A 471 -34.56 -33.83 -49.25
N SER A 472 -34.04 -32.59 -49.28
CA SER A 472 -34.15 -31.67 -50.41
C SER A 472 -35.60 -31.31 -50.78
N ARG A 473 -36.46 -31.10 -49.78
CA ARG A 473 -37.85 -30.67 -49.97
C ARG A 473 -37.94 -29.15 -49.92
N SER A 474 -38.73 -28.55 -50.80
CA SER A 474 -38.96 -27.11 -50.80
C SER A 474 -40.45 -26.79 -50.90
N VAL A 475 -40.89 -25.78 -50.15
CA VAL A 475 -42.24 -25.20 -50.14
C VAL A 475 -42.10 -23.68 -50.21
N SER A 476 -42.78 -23.04 -51.16
CA SER A 476 -42.74 -21.58 -51.35
C SER A 476 -44.11 -20.90 -51.28
N GLY A 477 -45.20 -21.67 -51.21
CA GLY A 477 -46.55 -21.14 -51.06
C GLY A 477 -46.83 -20.71 -49.63
N THR A 478 -47.66 -19.66 -49.48
CA THR A 478 -48.26 -19.30 -48.20
C THR A 478 -49.24 -20.38 -47.75
N ASP A 479 -49.27 -20.70 -46.46
CA ASP A 479 -50.12 -21.73 -45.85
C ASP A 479 -49.97 -23.13 -46.50
N ASP A 480 -48.79 -23.40 -47.06
CA ASP A 480 -48.51 -24.63 -47.81
C ASP A 480 -47.72 -25.65 -46.98
N TRP A 481 -47.88 -26.93 -47.29
CA TRP A 481 -47.27 -28.03 -46.55
C TRP A 481 -46.72 -29.10 -47.46
N ARG A 482 -45.53 -29.61 -47.12
CA ARG A 482 -44.93 -30.77 -47.76
C ARG A 482 -44.51 -31.82 -46.75
N ALA A 483 -45.07 -33.01 -46.91
CA ALA A 483 -44.68 -34.19 -46.16
C ALA A 483 -43.34 -34.77 -46.64
N GLY A 484 -42.68 -35.52 -45.76
CA GLY A 484 -41.76 -36.57 -46.21
C GLY A 484 -42.52 -37.64 -46.99
N GLU A 485 -41.88 -38.29 -47.95
CA GLU A 485 -42.52 -39.42 -48.65
C GLU A 485 -42.71 -40.59 -47.68
N LEU A 486 -43.86 -41.27 -47.80
CA LEU A 486 -44.22 -42.43 -46.98
C LEU A 486 -43.33 -43.65 -47.26
N PHE A 487 -42.47 -43.59 -48.29
CA PHE A 487 -41.55 -44.64 -48.73
C PHE A 487 -40.21 -44.02 -49.13
N GLU A 488 -39.29 -43.82 -48.19
CA GLU A 488 -37.87 -43.71 -48.54
C GLU A 488 -37.34 -45.13 -48.82
N ASP A 489 -36.85 -45.31 -50.05
CA ASP A 489 -36.15 -46.46 -50.63
C ASP A 489 -36.92 -47.80 -50.81
N LEU A 490 -37.25 -48.11 -52.07
CA LEU A 490 -37.16 -49.47 -52.63
C LEU A 490 -36.03 -49.53 -53.66
#